data_AF-A0A089QB42-F1
#
_entry.id   AF-A0A089QB42-F1
#
_cell.length_a   1.000
_cell.length_b   1.000
_cell.length_c   1.000
_cell.angle_alpha   90.00
_cell.angle_beta   90.00
_cell.angle_gamma   90.00
#
_symmetry.space_group_name_H-M   'P 1'
#
loop_
_entity.id
_entity.type
_entity.pdbx_description
1 polymer ?
#
loop_
_entity_poly.entity_id
_entity_poly.type
_entity_poly.pdbx_seq_one_letter_code
_entity_poly.pdbx_strand_id
1 'polypeptide(L)'
;MFAWEQRKLGEVVERFDNLRIPVTSSKREKGITPYYGANGIQDYVQGYTHDGEFVLVAEDGANDLQNYPVHYVNGKVWVNNHAHVLQGKKDIADNLFLVNAIKRIKFETYLVGGSRAKLNADVMMKLPIKVPTLNEQQKLGKYFSRIDSLIALHQRRPFIKNGGIKMITSNFTCDSLFKDYFEFWIKLYKEGAVRPVTLEKYRNNQKHIAKIIPNLKMKDFDRNAYQELLNQYALTHE
;
A
#
# COMPACT_ATOMS: atom_id res chain seq x y z
N MET A 1 -6.41 -24.66 -19.53
CA MET A 1 -6.47 -23.54 -18.57
C MET A 1 -7.94 -23.34 -18.25
N PHE A 2 -8.39 -23.62 -17.03
CA PHE A 2 -9.79 -23.40 -16.67
C PHE A 2 -10.05 -21.89 -16.59
N ALA A 3 -11.10 -21.40 -17.23
CA ALA A 3 -11.49 -20.00 -17.14
C ALA A 3 -11.90 -19.68 -15.70
N TRP A 4 -11.47 -18.54 -15.17
CA TRP A 4 -11.88 -18.10 -13.84
C TRP A 4 -13.35 -17.74 -13.84
N GLU A 5 -14.11 -18.27 -12.87
CA GLU A 5 -15.54 -18.00 -12.74
C GLU A 5 -15.78 -16.59 -12.20
N GLN A 6 -16.72 -15.86 -12.78
CA GLN A 6 -17.15 -14.57 -12.24
C GLN A 6 -18.26 -14.79 -11.21
N ARG A 7 -18.03 -14.34 -9.97
CA ARG A 7 -18.96 -14.43 -8.85
C ARG A 7 -19.19 -13.06 -8.23
N LYS A 8 -20.21 -12.93 -7.38
CA LYS A 8 -20.36 -11.76 -6.49
C LYS A 8 -19.55 -11.98 -5.22
N LEU A 9 -18.96 -10.91 -4.67
CA LEU A 9 -18.11 -11.02 -3.48
C LEU A 9 -18.83 -11.71 -2.31
N GLY A 10 -20.10 -11.40 -2.06
CA GLY A 10 -20.88 -12.02 -0.99
C GLY A 10 -21.19 -13.51 -1.18
N GLU A 11 -20.99 -14.04 -2.37
CA GLU A 11 -21.12 -15.49 -2.62
C GLU A 11 -19.89 -16.24 -2.09
N VAL A 12 -18.74 -15.57 -1.99
CA VAL A 12 -17.45 -16.17 -1.63
C VAL A 12 -16.89 -15.75 -0.28
N VAL A 13 -17.46 -14.72 0.37
CA VAL A 13 -17.05 -14.26 1.70
C VAL A 13 -18.20 -14.21 2.70
N GLU A 14 -17.86 -14.31 3.97
CA GLU A 14 -18.68 -13.94 5.12
C GLU A 14 -18.26 -12.55 5.63
N ARG A 15 -19.20 -11.81 6.22
CA ARG A 15 -19.00 -10.43 6.70
C ARG A 15 -19.16 -10.37 8.22
N PHE A 16 -18.18 -9.79 8.91
CA PHE A 16 -18.09 -9.73 10.37
C PHE A 16 -18.20 -8.30 10.94
N ASP A 17 -18.76 -7.38 10.15
CA ASP A 17 -18.93 -5.97 10.53
C ASP A 17 -19.70 -5.75 11.84
N ASN A 18 -20.50 -6.74 12.27
CA ASN A 18 -21.32 -6.71 13.49
C ASN A 18 -20.50 -6.77 14.78
N LEU A 19 -19.24 -7.21 14.73
CA LEU A 19 -18.36 -7.28 15.90
C LEU A 19 -17.50 -6.01 16.08
N ARG A 20 -17.54 -5.07 15.12
CA ARG A 20 -16.75 -3.83 15.15
C ARG A 20 -17.20 -2.92 16.29
N ILE A 21 -16.24 -2.32 17.00
CA ILE A 21 -16.52 -1.38 18.09
C ILE A 21 -15.68 -0.11 17.88
N PRO A 22 -16.29 1.05 17.60
CA PRO A 22 -15.53 2.30 17.46
C PRO A 22 -15.12 2.85 18.82
N VAL A 23 -13.84 3.15 18.98
CA VAL A 23 -13.29 3.82 20.17
C VAL A 23 -12.51 5.07 19.76
N THR A 24 -12.93 6.22 20.26
CA THR A 24 -12.25 7.50 20.04
C THR A 24 -10.83 7.45 20.60
N SER A 25 -9.86 8.07 19.93
CA SER A 25 -8.43 7.98 20.29
C SER A 25 -8.13 8.29 21.76
N SER A 26 -8.84 9.27 22.35
CA SER A 26 -8.69 9.66 23.76
C SER A 26 -9.18 8.61 24.78
N LYS A 27 -10.02 7.67 24.36
CA LYS A 27 -10.61 6.61 25.20
C LYS A 27 -9.98 5.24 24.96
N ARG A 28 -8.97 5.17 24.09
CA ARG A 28 -8.28 3.92 23.78
C ARG A 28 -7.34 3.57 24.93
N GLU A 29 -7.66 2.49 25.64
CA GLU A 29 -6.75 1.89 26.61
C GLU A 29 -5.57 1.26 25.88
N LYS A 30 -4.34 1.59 26.29
CA LYS A 30 -3.13 1.12 25.62
C LYS A 30 -2.94 -0.38 25.82
N GLY A 31 -2.60 -1.07 24.74
CA GLY A 31 -2.28 -2.50 24.76
C GLY A 31 -1.46 -2.90 23.54
N ILE A 32 -1.47 -4.19 23.21
CA ILE A 32 -0.69 -4.76 22.10
C ILE A 32 -1.54 -5.12 20.88
N THR A 33 -2.86 -5.08 20.99
CA THR A 33 -3.75 -5.46 19.89
C THR A 33 -3.82 -4.33 18.88
N PRO A 34 -3.54 -4.55 17.59
CA PRO A 34 -3.62 -3.50 16.59
C PRO A 34 -5.07 -3.02 16.41
N TYR A 35 -5.26 -1.71 16.50
CA TYR A 35 -6.53 -1.03 16.25
C TYR A 35 -6.58 -0.54 14.81
N TYR A 36 -7.45 -1.13 14.00
CA TYR A 36 -7.61 -0.86 12.58
C TYR A 36 -8.73 0.14 12.30
N GLY A 37 -8.46 1.03 11.36
CA GLY A 37 -9.45 1.83 10.65
C GLY A 37 -9.31 1.70 9.14
N ALA A 38 -9.87 2.67 8.40
CA ALA A 38 -9.88 2.65 6.94
C ALA A 38 -8.50 2.44 6.30
N ASN A 39 -7.45 3.05 6.88
CA ASN A 39 -6.11 3.12 6.28
C ASN A 39 -5.09 2.20 6.98
N GLY A 40 -5.57 1.12 7.62
CA GLY A 40 -4.72 0.19 8.37
C GLY A 40 -4.67 0.48 9.87
N ILE A 41 -3.54 0.16 10.51
CA ILE A 41 -3.34 0.31 11.96
C ILE A 41 -3.27 1.80 12.33
N GLN A 42 -4.12 2.22 13.27
CA GLN A 42 -4.18 3.58 13.79
C GLN A 42 -3.65 3.72 15.22
N ASP A 43 -3.68 2.64 16.02
CA ASP A 43 -3.15 2.58 17.38
C ASP A 43 -2.98 1.12 17.83
N TYR A 44 -2.55 0.90 19.06
CA TYR A 44 -2.55 -0.39 19.75
C TYR A 44 -3.31 -0.32 21.07
N VAL A 45 -4.25 -1.24 21.26
CA VAL A 45 -5.23 -1.20 22.34
C VAL A 45 -5.28 -2.49 23.15
N GLN A 46 -5.85 -2.40 24.34
CA GLN A 46 -6.21 -3.55 25.16
C GLN A 46 -7.51 -4.19 24.63
N GLY A 47 -7.61 -5.52 24.73
CA GLY A 47 -8.76 -6.29 24.22
C GLY A 47 -8.71 -6.51 22.71
N TYR A 48 -9.80 -7.05 22.14
CA TYR A 48 -9.94 -7.29 20.71
C TYR A 48 -11.43 -7.36 20.33
N THR A 49 -11.73 -7.14 19.06
CA THR A 49 -13.08 -7.38 18.52
C THR A 49 -13.15 -8.62 17.63
N HIS A 50 -12.03 -9.01 17.03
CA HIS A 50 -11.94 -10.19 16.17
C HIS A 50 -10.67 -10.98 16.50
N ASP A 51 -10.75 -12.31 16.37
CA ASP A 51 -9.61 -13.22 16.48
C ASP A 51 -9.70 -14.26 15.36
N GLY A 52 -8.74 -14.25 14.44
CA GLY A 52 -8.73 -15.12 13.26
C GLY A 52 -8.10 -14.45 12.05
N GLU A 53 -8.34 -15.06 10.88
CA GLU A 53 -7.84 -14.57 9.61
C GLU A 53 -8.94 -13.80 8.85
N PHE A 54 -8.67 -12.54 8.51
CA PHE A 54 -9.63 -11.65 7.88
C PHE A 54 -9.00 -10.78 6.79
N VAL A 55 -9.87 -10.28 5.92
CA VAL A 55 -9.58 -9.25 4.92
C VAL A 55 -10.34 -7.99 5.31
N LEU A 56 -9.62 -6.93 5.60
CA LEU A 56 -10.18 -5.62 5.93
C LEU A 56 -10.23 -4.76 4.67
N VAL A 57 -11.36 -4.10 4.41
CA VAL A 57 -11.55 -3.18 3.28
C VAL A 57 -12.04 -1.85 3.84
N ALA A 58 -11.50 -0.71 3.39
CA ALA A 58 -12.01 0.59 3.87
C ALA A 58 -13.54 0.72 3.63
N GLU A 59 -14.27 1.23 4.62
CA GLU A 59 -15.68 1.58 4.48
C GLU A 59 -15.81 3.06 4.08
N ASP A 60 -15.16 3.95 4.83
CA ASP A 60 -15.10 5.38 4.50
C ASP A 60 -13.84 6.03 5.07
N GLY A 61 -13.44 7.18 4.51
CA GLY A 61 -12.19 7.85 4.95
C GLY A 61 -10.91 7.17 4.45
N ALA A 62 -11.00 6.43 3.34
CA ALA A 62 -9.84 5.95 2.59
C ALA A 62 -8.98 7.14 2.12
N ASN A 63 -7.66 7.02 2.27
CA ASN A 63 -6.69 8.03 1.84
C ASN A 63 -6.32 7.94 0.35
N ASP A 64 -6.60 6.81 -0.29
CA ASP A 64 -6.36 6.55 -1.71
C ASP A 64 -7.61 5.86 -2.30
N LEU A 65 -8.20 6.46 -3.33
CA LEU A 65 -9.39 5.93 -4.00
C LEU A 65 -9.05 5.05 -5.21
N GLN A 66 -7.82 5.15 -5.73
CA GLN A 66 -7.31 4.34 -6.83
C GLN A 66 -6.72 3.03 -6.29
N ASN A 67 -5.84 3.13 -5.29
CA ASN A 67 -5.31 1.98 -4.56
C ASN A 67 -6.06 1.82 -3.23
N TYR A 68 -7.33 1.46 -3.34
CA TYR A 68 -8.23 1.40 -2.20
C TYR A 68 -7.66 0.53 -1.07
N PRO A 69 -7.69 0.98 0.21
CA PRO A 69 -7.08 0.24 1.30
C PRO A 69 -7.73 -1.13 1.52
N VAL A 70 -6.91 -2.18 1.38
CA VAL A 70 -7.28 -3.57 1.66
C VAL A 70 -6.13 -4.23 2.41
N HIS A 71 -6.42 -4.77 3.59
CA HIS A 71 -5.43 -5.35 4.49
C HIS A 71 -5.75 -6.80 4.84
N TYR A 72 -4.72 -7.64 4.79
CA TYR A 72 -4.76 -8.96 5.41
C TYR A 72 -4.44 -8.84 6.90
N VAL A 73 -5.19 -9.55 7.75
CA VAL A 73 -4.89 -9.66 9.18
C VAL A 73 -5.03 -11.11 9.64
N ASN A 74 -4.19 -11.50 10.60
CA ASN A 74 -4.24 -12.81 11.23
C ASN A 74 -3.97 -12.68 12.74
N GLY A 75 -4.87 -13.24 13.53
CA GLY A 75 -4.87 -13.18 15.00
C GLY A 75 -5.80 -12.11 15.55
N LYS A 76 -5.50 -11.66 16.78
CA LYS A 76 -6.33 -10.69 17.50
C LYS A 76 -6.18 -9.30 16.90
N VAL A 77 -7.31 -8.68 16.55
CA VAL A 77 -7.38 -7.32 16.04
C VAL A 77 -8.57 -6.57 16.65
N TRP A 78 -8.47 -5.26 16.73
CA TRP A 78 -9.59 -4.38 17.05
C TRP A 78 -9.96 -3.57 15.81
N VAL A 79 -11.13 -3.81 15.22
CA VAL A 79 -11.60 -3.09 14.03
C VAL A 79 -12.67 -2.06 14.38
N ASN A 80 -12.50 -0.83 13.89
CA ASN A 80 -13.47 0.26 14.02
C ASN A 80 -14.53 0.26 12.89
N ASN A 81 -15.46 1.21 12.91
CA ASN A 81 -16.56 1.30 11.94
C ASN A 81 -16.16 1.84 10.54
N HIS A 82 -14.90 2.20 10.32
CA HIS A 82 -14.39 2.72 9.05
C HIS A 82 -13.73 1.65 8.18
N ALA A 83 -13.79 0.38 8.56
CA ALA A 83 -13.31 -0.75 7.76
C ALA A 83 -14.28 -1.92 7.84
N HIS A 84 -14.65 -2.49 6.69
CA HIS A 84 -15.35 -3.76 6.59
C HIS A 84 -14.44 -4.92 6.98
N VAL A 85 -15.01 -5.98 7.54
CA VAL A 85 -14.33 -7.21 7.94
C VAL A 85 -14.91 -8.39 7.15
N LEU A 86 -14.08 -9.03 6.34
CA LEU A 86 -14.45 -10.16 5.50
C LEU A 86 -13.62 -11.38 5.83
N GLN A 87 -14.21 -12.56 5.63
CA GLN A 87 -13.49 -13.84 5.66
C GLN A 87 -13.93 -14.69 4.47
N GLY A 88 -12.99 -15.32 3.78
CA GLY A 88 -13.29 -16.27 2.73
C GLY A 88 -14.10 -17.44 3.28
N LYS A 89 -15.19 -17.81 2.57
CA LYS A 89 -15.95 -19.01 2.92
C LYS A 89 -15.07 -20.23 2.76
N LYS A 90 -15.17 -21.14 3.73
CA LYS A 90 -14.43 -22.40 3.76
C LYS A 90 -14.60 -23.14 2.43
N ASP A 91 -13.49 -23.66 1.91
CA ASP A 91 -13.39 -24.41 0.65
C ASP A 91 -13.78 -23.64 -0.63
N ILE A 92 -14.11 -22.34 -0.51
CA ILE A 92 -14.51 -21.48 -1.63
C ILE A 92 -13.44 -20.43 -1.92
N ALA A 93 -12.95 -19.74 -0.89
CA ALA A 93 -12.03 -18.62 -1.05
C ALA A 93 -10.89 -18.58 -0.03
N ASP A 94 -9.68 -18.30 -0.52
CA ASP A 94 -8.49 -18.07 0.30
C ASP A 94 -8.31 -16.57 0.61
N ASN A 95 -8.05 -16.23 1.87
CA ASN A 95 -7.97 -14.84 2.33
C ASN A 95 -6.80 -14.06 1.68
N LEU A 96 -5.64 -14.69 1.46
CA LEU A 96 -4.50 -14.05 0.80
C LEU A 96 -4.78 -13.80 -0.68
N PHE A 97 -5.48 -14.71 -1.34
CA PHE A 97 -5.99 -14.48 -2.69
C PHE A 97 -6.99 -13.33 -2.73
N LEU A 98 -7.98 -13.32 -1.82
CA LEU A 98 -9.02 -12.28 -1.75
C LEU A 98 -8.44 -10.88 -1.64
N VAL A 99 -7.40 -10.68 -0.82
CA VAL A 99 -6.71 -9.39 -0.70
C VAL A 99 -6.26 -8.87 -2.07
N ASN A 100 -5.60 -9.72 -2.86
CA ASN A 100 -5.07 -9.36 -4.18
C ASN A 100 -6.16 -9.24 -5.26
N ALA A 101 -7.25 -10.00 -5.13
CA ALA A 101 -8.39 -9.92 -6.03
C ALA A 101 -9.20 -8.64 -5.79
N ILE A 102 -9.47 -8.29 -4.54
CA ILE A 102 -10.22 -7.11 -4.13
C ILE A 102 -9.44 -5.82 -4.47
N LYS A 103 -8.12 -5.78 -4.26
CA LYS A 103 -7.26 -4.65 -4.66
C LYS A 103 -7.30 -4.31 -6.15
N ARG A 104 -7.74 -5.24 -7.01
CA ARG A 104 -7.87 -5.02 -8.46
C ARG A 104 -9.21 -4.43 -8.88
N ILE A 105 -10.17 -4.32 -7.96
CA ILE A 105 -11.46 -3.70 -8.23
C ILE A 105 -11.27 -2.18 -8.31
N LYS A 106 -11.81 -1.56 -9.36
CA LYS A 106 -11.86 -0.11 -9.48
C LYS A 106 -12.98 0.42 -8.60
N PHE A 107 -12.67 0.78 -7.35
CA PHE A 107 -13.68 1.16 -6.36
C PHE A 107 -14.41 2.45 -6.70
N GLU A 108 -13.78 3.38 -7.41
CA GLU A 108 -14.32 4.70 -7.77
C GLU A 108 -15.75 4.64 -8.32
N THR A 109 -16.11 3.59 -9.07
CA THR A 109 -17.45 3.42 -9.66
C THR A 109 -18.51 2.91 -8.69
N TYR A 110 -18.12 2.53 -7.48
CA TYR A 110 -18.97 1.93 -6.44
C TYR A 110 -19.04 2.77 -5.16
N LEU A 111 -18.21 3.81 -5.06
CA LEU A 111 -18.20 4.72 -3.93
C LEU A 111 -19.38 5.68 -4.01
N VAL A 112 -19.97 5.96 -2.86
CA VAL A 112 -21.03 6.94 -2.67
C VAL A 112 -20.59 8.02 -1.70
N GLY A 113 -21.37 9.10 -1.60
CA GLY A 113 -21.09 10.23 -0.71
C GLY A 113 -20.19 11.27 -1.37
N GLY A 114 -20.52 12.55 -1.15
CA GLY A 114 -19.85 13.68 -1.81
C GLY A 114 -18.41 13.89 -1.30
N SER A 115 -18.24 14.63 -0.21
CA SER A 115 -16.92 15.02 0.31
C SER A 115 -16.14 13.87 0.96
N ARG A 116 -16.83 12.84 1.47
CA ARG A 116 -16.22 11.63 2.03
C ARG A 116 -16.76 10.41 1.31
N ALA A 117 -15.93 9.86 0.41
CA ALA A 117 -16.26 8.64 -0.31
C ALA A 117 -16.45 7.48 0.65
N LYS A 118 -17.51 6.70 0.41
CA LYS A 118 -17.95 5.58 1.23
C LYS A 118 -18.31 4.39 0.36
N LEU A 119 -17.80 3.22 0.71
CA LEU A 119 -18.21 1.94 0.17
C LEU A 119 -19.31 1.37 1.07
N ASN A 120 -20.54 1.27 0.57
CA ASN A 120 -21.60 0.63 1.33
C ASN A 120 -21.42 -0.89 1.34
N ALA A 121 -21.67 -1.51 2.49
CA ALA A 121 -21.49 -2.95 2.64
C ALA A 121 -22.35 -3.76 1.64
N ASP A 122 -23.58 -3.33 1.36
CA ASP A 122 -24.45 -4.01 0.38
C ASP A 122 -23.97 -3.87 -1.07
N VAL A 123 -23.27 -2.78 -1.38
CA VAL A 123 -22.61 -2.57 -2.68
C VAL A 123 -21.38 -3.45 -2.75
N MET A 124 -20.54 -3.44 -1.71
CA MET A 124 -19.35 -4.28 -1.58
C MET A 124 -19.68 -5.77 -1.81
N MET A 125 -20.75 -6.28 -1.19
CA MET A 125 -21.16 -7.68 -1.33
C MET A 125 -21.64 -8.05 -2.75
N LYS A 126 -21.96 -7.06 -3.59
CA LYS A 126 -22.37 -7.26 -4.99
C LYS A 126 -21.22 -7.09 -5.99
N LEU A 127 -20.02 -6.72 -5.53
CA LEU A 127 -18.88 -6.49 -6.41
C LEU A 127 -18.52 -7.75 -7.20
N PRO A 128 -18.24 -7.64 -8.51
CA PRO A 128 -17.83 -8.76 -9.32
C PRO A 128 -16.38 -9.15 -8.98
N ILE A 129 -16.15 -10.44 -8.76
CA ILE A 129 -14.83 -11.01 -8.50
C ILE A 129 -14.62 -12.26 -9.34
N LYS A 130 -13.44 -12.40 -9.95
CA LYS A 130 -13.06 -13.61 -10.68
C LYS A 130 -12.33 -14.55 -9.74
N VAL A 131 -12.82 -15.78 -9.64
CA VAL A 131 -12.39 -16.75 -8.64
C VAL A 131 -11.92 -18.03 -9.35
N PRO A 132 -10.63 -18.38 -9.25
CA PRO A 132 -10.13 -19.66 -9.76
C PRO A 132 -10.38 -20.79 -8.74
N THR A 133 -9.92 -22.00 -9.09
CA THR A 133 -9.93 -23.14 -8.16
C THR A 133 -9.19 -22.82 -6.86
N LEU A 134 -9.62 -23.39 -5.74
CA LEU A 134 -9.02 -23.12 -4.42
C LEU A 134 -7.51 -23.39 -4.39
N ASN A 135 -7.04 -24.45 -5.05
CA ASN A 135 -5.61 -24.75 -5.18
C ASN A 135 -4.82 -23.64 -5.90
N GLU A 136 -5.40 -23.07 -6.96
CA GLU A 136 -4.80 -21.96 -7.68
C GLU A 136 -4.83 -20.67 -6.83
N GLN A 137 -5.92 -20.42 -6.11
CA GLN A 137 -6.01 -19.30 -5.17
C GLN A 137 -4.90 -19.36 -4.12
N GLN A 138 -4.70 -20.52 -3.47
CA GLN A 138 -3.65 -20.70 -2.46
C GLN A 138 -2.24 -20.48 -3.04
N LYS A 139 -1.98 -20.92 -4.27
CA LYS A 139 -0.70 -20.69 -4.95
C LYS A 139 -0.48 -19.21 -5.24
N LEU A 140 -1.48 -18.53 -5.80
CA LEU A 140 -1.42 -17.10 -6.11
C LEU A 140 -1.32 -16.25 -4.84
N GLY A 141 -2.15 -16.53 -3.83
CA GLY A 141 -2.16 -15.84 -2.54
C GLY A 141 -0.80 -15.91 -1.84
N LYS A 142 -0.21 -17.11 -1.74
CA LYS A 142 1.14 -17.29 -1.18
C LYS A 142 2.21 -16.57 -1.99
N TYR A 143 2.14 -16.63 -3.33
CA TYR A 143 3.09 -15.97 -4.20
C TYR A 143 3.09 -14.45 -4.01
N PHE A 144 1.92 -13.81 -4.06
CA PHE A 144 1.80 -12.36 -3.87
C PHE A 144 2.11 -11.94 -2.44
N SER A 145 1.67 -12.70 -1.44
CA SER A 145 2.03 -12.45 -0.03
C SER A 145 3.55 -12.48 0.20
N ARG A 146 4.26 -13.39 -0.47
CA ARG A 146 5.73 -13.44 -0.44
C ARG A 146 6.34 -12.20 -1.08
N ILE A 147 5.81 -11.74 -2.22
CA ILE A 147 6.27 -10.50 -2.86
C ILE A 147 6.05 -9.30 -1.93
N ASP A 148 4.85 -9.17 -1.36
CA ASP A 148 4.53 -8.10 -0.41
C ASP A 148 5.44 -8.13 0.81
N SER A 149 5.73 -9.32 1.33
CA SER A 149 6.66 -9.51 2.45
C SER A 149 8.10 -9.12 2.08
N LEU A 150 8.54 -9.44 0.87
CA LEU A 150 9.85 -9.01 0.36
C LEU A 150 9.91 -7.50 0.18
N ILE A 151 8.88 -6.89 -0.40
CA ILE A 151 8.77 -5.42 -0.53
C ILE A 151 8.82 -4.78 0.85
N ALA A 152 8.01 -5.26 1.81
CA ALA A 152 8.01 -4.77 3.17
C ALA A 152 9.36 -4.96 3.86
N LEU A 153 10.04 -6.10 3.68
CA LEU A 153 11.38 -6.34 4.22
C LEU A 153 12.42 -5.40 3.61
N HIS A 154 12.35 -5.17 2.29
CA HIS A 154 13.22 -4.22 1.60
C HIS A 154 12.98 -2.79 2.07
N GLN A 155 11.72 -2.40 2.30
CA GLN A 155 11.35 -1.10 2.84
C GLN A 155 11.68 -0.96 4.34
N ARG A 156 11.75 -2.07 5.08
CA ARG A 156 12.07 -2.13 6.52
C ARG A 156 13.54 -2.35 6.83
N ARG A 157 14.41 -2.60 5.83
CA ARG A 157 15.85 -2.87 6.07
C ARG A 157 16.51 -1.63 6.68
N PRO A 158 17.01 -1.69 7.93
CA PRO A 158 17.74 -0.58 8.53
C PRO A 158 19.13 -0.49 7.89
N PHE A 159 19.52 0.68 7.40
CA PHE A 159 20.90 0.95 7.05
C PHE A 159 21.62 1.45 8.31
N ILE A 160 22.55 0.67 8.86
CA ILE A 160 23.39 1.11 9.98
C ILE A 160 24.39 2.14 9.45
N LYS A 161 24.32 3.36 9.94
CA LYS A 161 25.46 4.30 9.91
C LYS A 161 25.52 5.05 11.23
N ASN A 162 26.61 4.84 11.96
CA ASN A 162 27.02 5.59 13.15
C ASN A 162 25.93 5.78 14.24
N GLY A 163 25.58 4.69 14.94
CA GLY A 163 25.12 4.76 16.33
C GLY A 163 23.72 5.33 16.64
N GLY A 164 22.82 5.49 15.66
CA GLY A 164 21.43 5.91 15.93
C GLY A 164 20.42 5.32 14.95
N ILE A 165 19.33 4.73 15.46
CA ILE A 165 18.23 4.19 14.66
C ILE A 165 17.36 5.37 14.18
N LYS A 166 17.32 5.62 12.86
CA LYS A 166 16.35 6.54 12.25
C LYS A 166 15.51 5.77 11.22
N MET A 167 14.21 5.65 11.48
CA MET A 167 13.23 5.13 10.52
C MET A 167 13.18 6.08 9.32
N ILE A 168 13.45 5.58 8.10
CA ILE A 168 13.28 6.37 6.87
C ILE A 168 12.00 5.89 6.18
N THR A 169 10.87 6.50 6.52
CA THR A 169 9.68 6.44 5.66
C THR A 169 9.87 7.47 4.55
N SER A 170 10.23 7.04 3.34
CA SER A 170 10.22 7.96 2.20
C SER A 170 8.79 8.14 1.71
N ASN A 171 8.05 9.07 2.32
CA ASN A 171 6.72 9.48 1.86
C ASN A 171 6.84 10.40 0.63
N PHE A 172 7.36 9.89 -0.49
CA PHE A 172 7.34 10.63 -1.75
C PHE A 172 5.93 10.57 -2.35
N THR A 173 5.43 11.72 -2.77
CA THR A 173 4.16 11.90 -3.48
C THR A 173 4.41 12.46 -4.88
N CYS A 174 3.38 12.55 -5.70
CA CYS A 174 3.47 13.16 -7.04
C CYS A 174 3.90 14.65 -6.99
N ASP A 175 3.70 15.34 -5.85
CA ASP A 175 4.15 16.70 -5.61
C ASP A 175 5.59 16.81 -5.07
N SER A 176 6.25 15.69 -4.77
CA SER A 176 7.64 15.71 -4.31
C SER A 176 8.60 16.11 -5.42
N LEU A 177 9.74 16.69 -5.05
CA LEU A 177 10.76 17.12 -6.01
C LEU A 177 11.55 15.94 -6.57
N PHE A 178 11.80 15.96 -7.87
CA PHE A 178 12.56 14.91 -8.55
C PHE A 178 13.99 14.79 -8.03
N LYS A 179 14.64 15.90 -7.68
CA LYS A 179 16.01 15.89 -7.11
C LYS A 179 16.10 15.11 -5.80
N ASP A 180 15.09 15.22 -4.94
CA ASP A 180 15.08 14.61 -3.61
C ASP A 180 14.79 13.11 -3.74
N TYR A 181 13.88 12.75 -4.66
CA TYR A 181 13.64 11.37 -5.05
C TYR A 181 14.89 10.71 -5.65
N PHE A 182 15.57 11.40 -6.56
CA PHE A 182 16.75 10.87 -7.24
C PHE A 182 17.93 10.68 -6.28
N GLU A 183 18.16 11.62 -5.36
CA GLU A 183 19.14 11.47 -4.28
C GLU A 183 18.82 10.26 -3.39
N PHE A 184 17.55 10.13 -2.99
CA PHE A 184 17.10 8.98 -2.21
C PHE A 184 17.30 7.66 -2.97
N TRP A 185 16.99 7.62 -4.27
CA TRP A 185 17.17 6.45 -5.11
C TRP A 185 18.65 6.05 -5.24
N ILE A 186 19.56 7.00 -5.40
CA ILE A 186 21.02 6.72 -5.40
C ILE A 186 21.43 6.10 -4.07
N LYS A 187 20.99 6.71 -2.97
CA LYS A 187 21.29 6.23 -1.63
C LYS A 187 20.75 4.82 -1.38
N LEU A 188 19.54 4.52 -1.86
CA LEU A 188 18.88 3.24 -1.63
C LEU A 188 19.42 2.11 -2.53
N TYR A 189 19.72 2.41 -3.80
CA TYR A 189 19.99 1.39 -4.81
C TYR A 189 21.41 1.38 -5.36
N LYS A 190 22.20 2.43 -5.16
CA LYS A 190 23.57 2.54 -5.72
C LYS A 190 24.64 2.51 -4.65
N GLU A 191 24.42 3.10 -3.48
CA GLU A 191 25.39 3.03 -2.38
C GLU A 191 25.60 1.57 -1.92
N GLY A 192 26.85 1.10 -1.97
CA GLY A 192 27.21 -0.28 -1.62
C GLY A 192 26.89 -1.34 -2.68
N ALA A 193 26.16 -1.00 -3.74
CA ALA A 193 25.79 -1.92 -4.82
C ALA A 193 26.62 -1.74 -6.10
N VAL A 194 27.28 -0.59 -6.28
CA VAL A 194 28.14 -0.30 -7.44
C VAL A 194 29.56 0.10 -7.01
N ARG A 195 30.50 0.05 -7.95
CA ARG A 195 31.89 0.49 -7.72
C ARG A 195 31.92 1.97 -7.32
N PRO A 196 32.87 2.40 -6.46
CA PRO A 196 32.95 3.80 -6.01
C PRO A 196 32.95 4.83 -7.15
N VAL A 197 33.74 4.58 -8.19
CA VAL A 197 33.82 5.43 -9.40
C VAL A 197 32.49 5.56 -10.14
N THR A 198 31.65 4.53 -10.09
CA THR A 198 30.30 4.54 -10.71
C THR A 198 29.32 5.29 -9.82
N LEU A 199 29.41 5.12 -8.50
CA LEU A 199 28.60 5.85 -7.54
C LEU A 199 28.85 7.37 -7.61
N GLU A 200 30.10 7.75 -7.82
CA GLU A 200 30.49 9.15 -7.97
C GLU A 200 29.85 9.82 -9.19
N LYS A 201 29.73 9.09 -10.31
CA LYS A 201 28.97 9.56 -11.49
C LYS A 201 27.51 9.84 -11.15
N TYR A 202 26.85 8.95 -10.40
CA TYR A 202 25.47 9.16 -9.96
C TYR A 202 25.34 10.39 -9.06
N ARG A 203 26.26 10.57 -8.10
CA ARG A 203 26.27 11.76 -7.22
C ARG A 203 26.51 13.05 -8.00
N ASN A 204 27.38 13.02 -9.00
CA ASN A 204 27.61 14.18 -9.85
C ASN A 204 26.38 14.52 -10.69
N ASN A 205 25.68 13.52 -11.22
CA ASN A 205 24.40 13.74 -11.92
C ASN A 205 23.34 14.31 -10.97
N GLN A 206 23.26 13.84 -9.73
CA GLN A 206 22.33 14.39 -8.73
C GLN A 206 22.61 15.87 -8.44
N LYS A 207 23.88 16.26 -8.31
CA LYS A 207 24.26 17.68 -8.15
C LYS A 207 23.84 18.52 -9.34
N HIS A 208 23.99 18.01 -10.57
CA HIS A 208 23.56 18.71 -11.78
C HIS A 208 22.04 18.84 -11.84
N ILE A 209 21.30 17.76 -11.56
CA ILE A 209 19.83 17.79 -11.48
C ILE A 209 19.35 18.83 -10.46
N ALA A 210 19.96 18.85 -9.26
CA ALA A 210 19.61 19.81 -8.22
C ALA A 210 19.91 21.26 -8.60
N LYS A 211 20.85 21.50 -9.52
CA LYS A 211 21.21 22.83 -10.03
C LYS A 211 20.34 23.27 -11.21
N ILE A 212 20.07 22.37 -12.15
CA ILE A 212 19.40 22.65 -13.43
C ILE A 212 17.88 22.72 -13.23
N ILE A 213 17.31 21.78 -12.47
CA ILE A 213 15.86 21.66 -12.25
C ILE A 213 15.53 21.50 -10.75
N PRO A 214 15.87 22.48 -9.91
CA PRO A 214 15.74 22.36 -8.46
C PRO A 214 14.30 22.14 -7.97
N ASN A 215 13.30 22.58 -8.75
CA ASN A 215 11.89 22.66 -8.36
C ASN A 215 10.98 21.74 -9.18
N LEU A 216 11.53 20.91 -10.07
CA LEU A 216 10.73 19.99 -10.86
C LEU A 216 10.07 18.96 -9.93
N LYS A 217 8.75 18.89 -9.97
CA LYS A 217 7.97 17.87 -9.27
C LYS A 217 7.90 16.58 -10.07
N MET A 218 7.75 15.45 -9.38
CA MET A 218 7.63 14.13 -9.98
C MET A 218 6.49 14.03 -11.02
N LYS A 219 5.35 14.68 -10.77
CA LYS A 219 4.20 14.69 -11.68
C LYS A 219 4.41 15.47 -12.97
N ASP A 220 5.35 16.42 -12.95
CA ASP A 220 5.63 17.34 -14.05
C ASP A 220 6.84 16.85 -14.88
N PHE A 221 7.40 15.68 -14.57
CA PHE A 221 8.49 15.09 -15.33
C PHE A 221 7.96 14.37 -16.58
N ASP A 222 8.04 15.05 -17.71
CA ASP A 222 7.66 14.53 -19.02
C ASP A 222 8.83 14.55 -20.02
N ARG A 223 8.54 14.23 -21.28
CA ARG A 223 9.54 14.18 -22.35
C ARG A 223 10.18 15.56 -22.62
N ASN A 224 9.45 16.65 -22.40
CA ASN A 224 9.95 18.00 -22.61
C ASN A 224 10.87 18.42 -21.46
N ALA A 225 10.48 18.15 -20.21
CA ALA A 225 11.32 18.35 -19.04
C ALA A 225 12.64 17.56 -19.12
N TYR A 226 12.58 16.33 -19.65
CA TYR A 226 13.78 15.53 -19.93
C TYR A 226 14.68 16.16 -21.01
N GLN A 227 14.09 16.66 -22.10
CA GLN A 227 14.85 17.31 -23.17
C GLN A 227 15.49 18.62 -22.71
N GLU A 228 14.80 19.42 -21.88
CA GLU A 228 15.36 20.63 -21.25
C GLU A 228 16.54 20.30 -20.33
N LEU A 229 16.43 19.23 -19.54
CA LEU A 229 17.53 18.75 -18.71
C LEU A 229 18.75 18.37 -19.55
N LEU A 230 18.57 17.68 -20.68
CA LEU A 230 19.66 17.34 -21.59
C LEU A 230 20.29 18.59 -22.21
N ASN A 231 19.49 19.57 -22.63
CA ASN A 231 19.96 20.81 -23.23
C ASN A 231 20.78 21.64 -22.22
N GLN A 232 20.30 21.77 -20.98
CA GLN A 232 21.01 22.49 -19.91
C GLN A 232 22.25 21.75 -19.41
N TYR A 233 22.22 20.42 -19.40
CA TYR A 233 23.39 19.60 -19.10
C TYR A 233 24.48 19.82 -20.16
N ALA A 234 24.11 19.90 -21.43
CA ALA A 234 25.04 20.17 -22.53
C ALA A 234 25.70 21.57 -22.44
N LEU A 235 25.01 22.58 -21.88
CA LEU A 235 25.56 23.92 -21.65
C LEU A 235 26.52 24.01 -20.45
N THR A 236 26.53 23.00 -19.58
CA THR A 236 27.30 22.99 -18.31
C THR A 236 28.41 21.95 -18.29
N HIS A 237 28.58 21.19 -19.38
CA HIS A 237 29.60 20.14 -19.56
C HIS A 237 30.60 20.49 -20.68
N GLU A 238 31.16 21.70 -20.62
CA GLU A 238 32.53 21.99 -21.09
C GLU A 238 33.44 22.18 -19.87
#